data_AF-A0A939BQJ3-F1
#
_entry.id   AF-A0A939BQJ3-F1
#
_cell.length_a   1.000
_cell.length_b   1.000
_cell.length_c   1.000
_cell.angle_alpha   90.00
_cell.angle_beta   90.00
_cell.angle_gamma   90.00
#
_symmetry.space_group_name_H-M   'P 1'
#
loop_
_entity.id
_entity.type
_entity.pdbx_description
1 polymer ?
#
loop_
_entity_poly.entity_id
_entity_poly.type
_entity_poly.pdbx_seq_one_letter_code
_entity_poly.pdbx_strand_id
1 'polypeptide(L)'
;MEKLENRISYLQGLADGMDVGSNSKEGKILQEVIQLLDDMYGELRELHARIEETEEYVEAVDEDLEDLELLLYDDAEDDEDLYEMVDDCDDELADDNVDQFYDLDDDETAYTFENQQNDEFDTSYEIECPTCREIIFLHEGTDDEGYHHYVIEPYDADAEVVNPT
;
A
#
# COMPACT_ATOMS: atom_id res chain seq x y z
N MET A 1 -21.16 19.29 4.81
CA MET A 1 -20.97 18.91 6.24
C MET A 1 -21.95 19.59 7.20
N GLU A 2 -22.17 20.91 7.11
CA GLU A 2 -22.99 21.71 8.07
C GLU A 2 -24.41 21.19 8.36
N LYS A 3 -25.08 20.56 7.39
CA LYS A 3 -26.44 20.03 7.58
C LYS A 3 -26.48 18.86 8.57
N LEU A 4 -25.40 18.10 8.70
CA LEU A 4 -25.31 16.96 9.62
C LEU A 4 -25.02 17.46 11.04
N GLU A 5 -24.07 18.40 11.19
CA GLU A 5 -23.76 19.09 12.45
C GLU A 5 -25.00 19.69 13.11
N ASN A 6 -25.77 20.46 12.34
CA ASN A 6 -27.00 21.11 12.82
C ASN A 6 -28.03 20.09 13.30
N ARG A 7 -28.08 18.90 12.69
CA ARG A 7 -29.00 17.83 13.09
C ARG A 7 -28.54 17.13 14.36
N ILE A 8 -27.24 16.89 14.52
CA ILE A 8 -26.66 16.30 15.74
C ILE A 8 -26.85 17.26 16.92
N SER A 9 -26.53 18.54 16.73
CA SER A 9 -26.76 19.59 17.73
C SER A 9 -28.25 19.73 18.11
N TYR A 10 -29.15 19.63 17.13
CA TYR A 10 -30.60 19.61 17.39
C TYR A 10 -31.02 18.38 18.21
N LEU A 11 -30.46 17.19 17.93
CA LEU A 11 -30.75 15.98 18.69
C LEU A 11 -30.23 16.05 20.13
N GLN A 12 -29.02 16.58 20.35
CA GLN A 12 -28.49 16.86 21.69
C GLN A 12 -29.42 17.78 22.47
N GLY A 13 -29.79 18.94 21.89
CA GLY A 13 -30.71 19.88 22.55
C GLY A 13 -32.11 19.32 22.79
N LEU A 14 -32.61 18.45 21.91
CA LEU A 14 -33.88 17.76 22.09
C LEU A 14 -33.81 16.73 23.22
N ALA A 15 -32.74 15.95 23.29
CA ALA A 15 -32.52 14.97 24.36
C ALA A 15 -32.43 15.65 25.73
N ASP A 16 -31.70 16.76 25.83
CA ASP A 16 -31.60 17.58 27.03
C ASP A 16 -32.95 18.18 27.44
N GLY A 17 -33.69 18.74 26.47
CA GLY A 17 -35.00 19.35 26.71
C GLY A 17 -36.09 18.35 27.13
N MET A 18 -35.94 17.08 26.75
CA MET A 18 -36.85 15.99 27.11
C MET A 18 -36.40 15.20 28.34
N ASP A 19 -35.26 15.55 28.94
CA ASP A 19 -34.65 14.84 30.08
C ASP A 19 -34.37 13.34 29.76
N VAL A 20 -34.01 13.06 28.50
CA VAL A 20 -33.70 11.73 27.97
C VAL A 20 -32.28 11.36 28.40
N GLY A 21 -32.14 10.82 29.61
CA GLY A 21 -30.84 10.38 30.14
C GLY A 21 -30.80 10.24 31.67
N SER A 22 -31.60 11.04 32.37
CA SER A 22 -31.56 11.11 33.84
C SER A 22 -32.36 10.00 34.54
N ASN A 23 -33.43 9.47 33.92
CA ASN A 23 -34.42 8.65 34.62
C ASN A 23 -34.67 7.23 34.06
N SER A 24 -34.12 6.85 32.90
CA SER A 24 -34.31 5.51 32.32
C SER A 24 -33.02 4.91 31.73
N LYS A 25 -32.93 3.58 31.67
CA LYS A 25 -31.76 2.89 31.09
C LYS A 25 -31.68 3.14 29.59
N GLU A 26 -32.84 3.22 28.95
CA GLU A 26 -33.03 3.51 27.53
C GLU A 26 -32.56 4.94 27.21
N GLY A 27 -32.83 5.92 28.09
CA GLY A 27 -32.38 7.30 27.93
C GLY A 27 -30.85 7.43 27.95
N LYS A 28 -30.18 6.70 28.85
CA LYS A 28 -28.71 6.66 28.88
C LYS A 28 -28.12 6.10 27.58
N ILE A 29 -28.71 5.04 27.04
CA ILE A 29 -28.27 4.48 25.75
C ILE A 29 -28.46 5.51 24.63
N LEU A 30 -29.59 6.22 24.58
CA LEU A 30 -29.83 7.25 23.58
C LEU A 30 -28.83 8.41 23.68
N GLN A 31 -28.47 8.82 24.89
CA GLN A 31 -27.47 9.85 25.12
C GLN A 31 -26.08 9.42 24.61
N GLU A 32 -25.67 8.19 24.90
CA GLU A 32 -24.41 7.62 24.36
C GLU A 32 -24.43 7.51 22.83
N VAL A 33 -25.57 7.14 22.22
CA VAL A 33 -25.70 7.10 20.76
C VAL A 33 -25.57 8.49 20.16
N ILE A 34 -26.16 9.51 20.78
CA ILE A 34 -26.04 10.90 20.31
C ILE A 34 -24.59 11.39 20.43
N GLN A 35 -23.89 11.04 21.50
CA GLN A 35 -22.47 11.37 21.65
C GLN A 35 -21.61 10.66 20.59
N LEU A 36 -21.84 9.37 20.36
CA LEU A 36 -21.14 8.62 19.32
C LEU A 36 -21.35 9.23 17.93
N LEU A 37 -22.56 9.72 17.63
CA LEU A 37 -22.84 10.40 16.36
C LEU A 37 -22.06 11.72 16.21
N ASP A 38 -21.85 12.44 17.31
CA ASP A 38 -21.05 13.66 17.35
C ASP A 38 -19.56 13.36 17.12
N ASP A 39 -19.04 12.35 17.81
CA ASP A 39 -17.66 11.88 17.64
C ASP A 39 -17.42 11.41 16.19
N MET A 40 -18.34 10.61 15.63
CA MET A 40 -18.29 10.18 14.22
C MET A 40 -18.33 11.36 13.24
N TYR A 41 -19.08 12.42 13.55
CA TYR A 41 -19.10 13.62 12.73
C TYR A 41 -17.76 14.37 12.79
N GLY A 42 -17.10 14.41 13.94
CA GLY A 42 -15.75 14.93 14.11
C GLY A 42 -14.73 14.22 13.23
N GLU A 43 -14.69 12.89 13.30
CA GLU A 43 -13.81 12.05 12.46
C GLU A 43 -14.10 12.22 10.96
N LEU A 44 -15.39 12.27 10.58
CA LEU A 44 -15.78 12.54 9.19
C LEU A 44 -15.32 13.91 8.70
N ARG A 45 -15.24 14.91 9.58
CA ARG A 45 -14.77 16.26 9.24
C ARG A 45 -13.28 16.28 9.00
N GLU A 46 -12.51 15.60 9.83
CA GLU A 46 -11.08 15.44 9.63
C GLU A 46 -10.80 14.67 8.33
N LEU A 47 -11.52 13.57 8.09
CA LEU A 47 -11.40 12.81 6.86
C LEU A 47 -11.72 13.66 5.62
N HIS A 48 -12.78 14.46 5.67
CA HIS A 48 -13.15 15.32 4.54
C HIS A 48 -12.06 16.36 4.25
N ALA A 49 -11.47 16.97 5.28
CA ALA A 49 -10.38 17.93 5.10
C ALA A 49 -9.13 17.28 4.47
N ARG A 50 -8.80 16.05 4.88
CA ARG A 50 -7.69 15.28 4.29
C ARG A 50 -7.97 14.89 2.84
N ILE A 51 -9.23 14.62 2.49
CA ILE A 51 -9.62 14.37 1.10
C ILE A 51 -9.44 15.64 0.28
N GLU A 52 -9.92 16.80 0.76
CA GLU A 52 -9.72 18.08 0.07
C GLU A 52 -8.22 18.35 -0.17
N GLU A 53 -7.35 18.13 0.84
CA GLU A 53 -5.89 18.25 0.69
C GLU A 53 -5.32 17.27 -0.33
N THR A 54 -5.84 16.04 -0.39
CA THR A 54 -5.40 15.03 -1.36
C THR A 54 -5.85 15.40 -2.78
N GLU A 55 -7.06 15.95 -2.94
CA GLU A 55 -7.56 16.45 -4.21
C GLU A 55 -6.65 17.57 -4.74
N GLU A 56 -6.27 18.53 -3.89
CA GLU A 56 -5.29 19.57 -4.25
C GLU A 56 -3.93 18.99 -4.65
N TYR A 57 -3.45 17.96 -3.95
CA TYR A 57 -2.19 17.29 -4.31
C TYR A 57 -2.28 16.57 -5.66
N VAL A 58 -3.42 15.91 -5.94
CA VAL A 58 -3.64 15.23 -7.22
C VAL A 58 -3.72 16.24 -8.36
N GLU A 59 -4.39 17.37 -8.17
CA GLU A 59 -4.41 18.46 -9.16
C GLU A 59 -3.00 19.00 -9.45
N ALA A 60 -2.16 19.14 -8.43
CA ALA A 60 -0.77 19.57 -8.62
C ALA A 60 0.06 18.53 -9.40
N VAL A 61 -0.15 17.23 -9.15
CA VAL A 61 0.52 16.17 -9.91
C VAL A 61 0.04 16.15 -11.36
N ASP A 62 -1.25 16.38 -11.61
CA ASP A 62 -1.81 16.46 -12.97
C ASP A 62 -1.18 17.62 -13.75
N GLU A 63 -1.04 18.81 -13.14
CA GLU A 63 -0.36 19.97 -13.74
C GLU A 63 1.13 19.68 -14.04
N ASP A 64 1.85 19.06 -13.10
CA ASP A 64 3.25 18.67 -13.30
C ASP A 64 3.41 17.65 -14.45
N LEU A 65 2.45 16.73 -14.62
CA LEU A 65 2.44 15.76 -15.72
C LEU A 65 2.10 16.43 -17.07
N GLU A 66 1.16 17.38 -17.08
CA GLU A 66 0.84 18.17 -18.29
C GLU A 66 2.09 18.91 -18.80
N ASP A 67 2.87 19.52 -17.89
CA ASP A 67 4.12 20.18 -18.24
C ASP A 67 5.15 19.21 -18.83
N LEU A 68 5.25 17.98 -18.31
CA LEU A 68 6.13 16.94 -18.84
C LEU A 68 5.68 16.43 -20.21
N GLU A 69 4.37 16.26 -20.41
CA GLU A 69 3.79 15.89 -21.69
C GLU A 69 4.10 16.95 -22.74
N LEU A 70 3.89 18.23 -22.42
CA LEU A 70 4.26 19.34 -23.31
C LEU A 70 5.76 19.33 -23.60
N LEU A 71 6.64 19.16 -22.62
CA LEU A 71 8.08 19.10 -22.87
C LEU A 71 8.50 17.94 -23.78
N LEU A 72 7.83 16.79 -23.69
CA LEU A 72 8.17 15.59 -24.46
C LEU A 72 7.56 15.62 -25.86
N TYR A 73 6.38 16.22 -26.03
CA TYR A 73 5.67 16.29 -27.30
C TYR A 73 5.86 17.60 -28.07
N ASP A 74 6.21 18.72 -27.44
CA ASP A 74 6.44 20.02 -28.14
C ASP A 74 7.70 20.00 -29.01
N ASP A 75 8.71 19.19 -28.67
CA ASP A 75 9.92 19.01 -29.52
C ASP A 75 9.73 17.92 -30.59
N ALA A 76 8.58 17.23 -30.62
CA ALA A 76 8.27 16.14 -31.56
C ALA A 76 7.45 16.58 -32.79
N GLU A 77 7.32 17.88 -33.05
CA GLU A 77 6.71 18.38 -34.29
C GLU A 77 7.56 18.13 -35.56
N ASP A 78 8.79 17.58 -35.45
CA ASP A 78 9.67 17.30 -36.61
C ASP A 78 10.39 15.94 -36.57
N ASP A 79 10.03 15.02 -35.67
CA ASP A 79 10.51 13.63 -35.72
C ASP A 79 9.32 12.66 -35.77
N GLU A 80 8.87 12.37 -36.99
CA GLU A 80 8.06 11.20 -37.37
C GLU A 80 8.72 9.85 -36.95
N ASP A 81 9.89 9.90 -36.32
CA ASP A 81 10.71 8.75 -35.91
C ASP A 81 10.50 8.33 -34.43
N LEU A 82 9.78 9.09 -33.61
CA LEU A 82 9.53 8.70 -32.20
C LEU A 82 8.32 7.76 -32.02
N TYR A 83 7.52 7.59 -33.08
CA TYR A 83 6.53 6.53 -33.20
C TYR A 83 6.98 5.55 -34.28
N GLU A 84 8.08 4.83 -34.04
CA GLU A 84 8.18 3.47 -34.57
C GLU A 84 7.04 2.68 -33.89
N MET A 85 5.83 2.84 -34.43
CA MET A 85 4.77 1.86 -34.29
C MET A 85 5.45 0.53 -34.52
N VAL A 86 5.42 -0.35 -33.52
CA VAL A 86 5.77 -1.76 -33.69
C VAL A 86 5.00 -2.19 -34.93
N ASP A 87 5.73 -2.35 -36.03
CA ASP A 87 5.19 -2.78 -37.31
C ASP A 87 4.48 -4.10 -37.00
N ASP A 88 3.17 -4.12 -37.22
CA ASP A 88 2.36 -5.31 -37.13
C ASP A 88 3.02 -6.31 -38.07
N CYS A 89 3.84 -7.20 -37.51
CA CYS A 89 4.60 -8.20 -38.23
C CYS A 89 3.60 -9.21 -38.80
N ASP A 90 3.02 -8.88 -39.95
CA ASP A 90 2.26 -9.79 -40.78
C ASP A 90 3.26 -10.81 -41.37
N ASP A 91 3.37 -11.91 -40.65
CA ASP A 91 3.30 -13.26 -41.21
C ASP A 91 4.40 -13.67 -42.21
N GLU A 92 5.66 -13.80 -41.75
CA GLU A 92 6.58 -14.78 -42.36
C GLU A 92 7.75 -15.26 -41.46
N LEU A 93 7.62 -15.24 -40.13
CA LEU A 93 8.56 -15.95 -39.24
C LEU A 93 7.82 -16.81 -38.22
N ALA A 94 7.35 -17.95 -38.70
CA ALA A 94 7.14 -19.12 -37.86
C ALA A 94 8.48 -19.56 -37.26
N ASP A 95 8.81 -19.07 -36.07
CA ASP A 95 9.79 -19.72 -35.18
C ASP A 95 9.50 -19.37 -33.70
N ASP A 96 8.59 -20.13 -33.10
CA ASP A 96 8.59 -20.60 -31.71
C ASP A 96 8.94 -19.65 -30.53
N ASN A 97 8.61 -18.35 -30.57
CA ASN A 97 8.49 -17.54 -29.35
C ASN A 97 7.42 -16.45 -29.47
N VAL A 98 6.17 -16.84 -29.23
CA VAL A 98 5.10 -15.89 -28.94
C VAL A 98 5.30 -15.45 -27.49
N ASP A 99 5.94 -14.31 -27.28
CA ASP A 99 5.95 -13.63 -26.00
C ASP A 99 4.50 -13.32 -25.61
N GLN A 100 4.07 -13.94 -24.52
CA GLN A 100 2.78 -13.70 -23.90
C GLN A 100 2.72 -12.25 -23.44
N PHE A 101 1.70 -11.53 -23.91
CA PHE A 101 1.28 -10.28 -23.28
C PHE A 101 0.84 -10.64 -21.85
N TYR A 102 1.67 -10.30 -20.86
CA TYR A 102 1.36 -10.51 -19.45
C TYR A 102 0.33 -9.46 -19.01
N ASP A 103 -0.85 -9.92 -18.59
CA ASP A 103 -1.76 -9.13 -17.77
C ASP A 103 -1.01 -8.74 -16.48
N LEU A 104 -0.71 -7.46 -16.29
CA LEU A 104 -0.01 -6.92 -15.12
C LEU A 104 -0.86 -6.96 -13.82
N ASP A 105 -2.03 -7.59 -13.87
CA ASP A 105 -2.93 -7.77 -12.73
C ASP A 105 -2.76 -9.14 -12.04
N ASP A 106 -1.92 -10.04 -12.58
CA ASP A 106 -1.55 -11.28 -11.89
C ASP A 106 -0.19 -11.11 -11.15
N ASP A 107 -0.30 -11.20 -9.83
CA ASP A 107 0.71 -11.19 -8.75
C ASP A 107 1.98 -12.04 -9.01
N GLU A 108 1.98 -12.91 -10.01
CA GLU A 108 3.00 -13.91 -10.28
C GLU A 108 4.30 -13.40 -10.95
N THR A 109 4.41 -12.10 -11.28
CA THR A 109 5.59 -11.56 -12.00
C THR A 109 6.64 -10.85 -11.13
N ALA A 110 6.52 -10.91 -9.79
CA ALA A 110 7.59 -10.48 -8.88
C ALA A 110 8.89 -11.33 -8.98
N TYR A 111 8.87 -12.45 -9.71
CA TYR A 111 9.96 -13.43 -9.75
C TYR A 111 11.00 -13.26 -10.88
N THR A 112 10.90 -12.22 -11.71
CA THR A 112 11.82 -12.08 -12.87
C THR A 112 13.12 -11.32 -12.57
N PHE A 113 13.31 -10.80 -11.34
CA PHE A 113 14.54 -10.09 -10.98
C PHE A 113 15.60 -10.91 -10.21
N GLU A 114 15.31 -12.14 -9.79
CA GLU A 114 16.23 -12.91 -8.91
C GLU A 114 16.88 -14.15 -9.54
N ASN A 115 16.70 -14.39 -10.84
CA ASN A 115 17.36 -15.51 -11.52
C ASN A 115 18.67 -15.12 -12.23
N GLN A 116 19.46 -14.22 -11.64
CA GLN A 116 20.90 -14.25 -11.87
C GLN A 116 21.49 -15.28 -10.91
N GLN A 117 21.62 -16.52 -11.39
CA GLN A 117 22.41 -17.58 -10.76
C GLN A 117 23.71 -17.02 -10.22
N ASN A 118 23.72 -16.75 -8.93
CA ASN A 118 24.92 -16.52 -8.16
C ASN A 118 24.76 -17.45 -6.96
N ASP A 119 25.28 -18.67 -7.10
CA ASP A 119 25.24 -19.79 -6.13
C ASP A 119 25.96 -19.47 -4.79
N GLU A 120 26.13 -18.19 -4.45
CA GLU A 120 26.92 -17.72 -3.31
C GLU A 120 26.12 -16.80 -2.36
N PHE A 121 24.86 -16.47 -2.68
CA PHE A 121 23.98 -15.77 -1.74
C PHE A 121 23.00 -16.75 -1.09
N ASP A 122 23.47 -17.38 -0.01
CA ASP A 122 22.61 -17.99 1.00
C ASP A 122 21.82 -16.84 1.65
N THR A 123 20.55 -16.64 1.26
CA THR A 123 19.69 -15.54 1.73
C THR A 123 19.24 -15.81 3.17
N SER A 124 20.17 -15.68 4.12
CA SER A 124 19.88 -15.74 5.55
C SER A 124 19.56 -14.34 6.10
N TYR A 125 18.39 -14.17 6.72
CA TYR A 125 17.99 -12.93 7.37
C TYR A 125 18.26 -12.98 8.88
N GLU A 126 18.96 -11.97 9.40
CA GLU A 126 19.24 -11.82 10.84
C GLU A 126 18.23 -10.85 11.47
N ILE A 127 17.49 -11.32 12.47
CA ILE A 127 16.49 -10.51 13.19
C ILE A 127 16.78 -10.53 14.68
N GLU A 128 16.91 -9.35 15.29
CA GLU A 128 16.99 -9.22 16.75
C GLU A 128 15.60 -9.31 17.39
N CYS A 129 15.42 -10.26 18.30
CA CYS A 129 14.16 -10.35 19.06
C CYS A 129 13.97 -9.10 19.94
N PRO A 130 12.90 -8.31 19.78
CA PRO A 130 12.70 -7.07 20.53
C PRO A 130 12.47 -7.28 22.03
N THR A 131 12.22 -8.53 22.46
CA THR A 131 11.96 -8.89 23.86
C THR A 131 13.20 -9.38 24.61
N CYS A 132 13.99 -10.30 24.03
CA CYS A 132 15.17 -10.87 24.68
C CYS A 132 16.52 -10.41 24.07
N ARG A 133 16.50 -9.71 22.93
CA ARG A 133 17.67 -9.26 22.16
C ARG A 133 18.59 -10.39 21.69
N GLU A 134 18.04 -11.58 21.53
CA GLU A 134 18.74 -12.69 20.91
C GLU A 134 18.56 -12.61 19.39
N ILE A 135 19.62 -12.91 18.64
CA ILE A 135 19.63 -12.87 17.18
C ILE A 135 19.07 -14.20 16.67
N ILE A 136 18.09 -14.11 15.79
CA ILE A 136 17.43 -15.24 15.16
C ILE A 136 17.81 -15.22 13.68
N PHE A 137 18.25 -16.37 13.17
CA PHE A 137 18.57 -16.55 11.76
C PHE A 137 17.40 -17.23 11.04
N LEU A 138 16.99 -16.65 9.92
CA LEU A 138 15.98 -17.20 9.03
C LEU A 138 16.67 -17.59 7.72
N HIS A 139 16.73 -18.89 7.44
CA HIS A 139 17.23 -19.41 6.17
C HIS A 139 16.06 -19.70 5.25
N GLU A 140 16.15 -19.26 4.00
CA GLU A 140 15.22 -19.67 2.96
C GLU A 140 15.57 -21.08 2.48
N GLY A 141 14.60 -21.99 2.52
CA GLY A 141 14.73 -23.35 2.03
C GLY A 141 13.57 -23.69 1.10
N THR A 142 13.77 -24.70 0.27
CA THR A 142 12.73 -25.22 -0.62
C THR A 142 12.49 -26.69 -0.29
N ASP A 143 11.23 -27.09 -0.16
CA ASP A 143 10.91 -28.50 0.06
C ASP A 143 10.96 -29.33 -1.23
N ASP A 144 10.80 -30.64 -1.09
CA ASP A 144 10.83 -31.59 -2.22
C ASP A 144 9.69 -31.37 -3.24
N GLU A 145 8.69 -30.56 -2.90
CA GLU A 145 7.56 -30.20 -3.76
C GLU A 145 7.73 -28.81 -4.40
N GLY A 146 8.83 -28.11 -4.10
CA GLY A 146 9.18 -26.82 -4.70
C GLY A 146 8.65 -25.60 -3.94
N TYR A 147 8.12 -25.76 -2.73
CA TYR A 147 7.63 -24.63 -1.94
C TYR A 147 8.72 -24.00 -1.07
N HIS A 148 8.80 -22.67 -1.11
CA HIS A 148 9.71 -21.88 -0.29
C HIS A 148 9.20 -21.83 1.17
N HIS A 149 10.10 -22.13 2.11
CA HIS A 149 9.84 -22.08 3.55
C HIS A 149 11.03 -21.47 4.30
N TYR A 150 10.76 -20.85 5.45
CA TYR A 150 11.83 -20.33 6.32
C TYR A 150 12.16 -21.32 7.43
N VAL A 151 13.44 -21.71 7.53
CA VAL A 151 13.98 -22.51 8.64
C VAL A 151 14.55 -21.55 9.68
N ILE A 152 14.06 -21.67 10.91
CA ILE A 152 14.48 -20.81 12.03
C ILE A 152 15.47 -21.57 12.89
N GLU A 153 16.71 -21.10 12.95
CA GLU A 153 17.74 -21.66 13.83
C GLU A 153 18.12 -20.67 14.94
N PRO A 154 18.16 -21.10 16.22
CA PRO A 154 18.68 -20.28 17.30
C PRO A 154 20.20 -20.18 17.21
N TYR A 155 20.74 -18.99 17.46
CA TYR A 155 22.20 -18.74 17.47
C TYR A 155 22.91 -19.63 18.50
N ASP A 156 23.82 -20.50 18.05
CA ASP A 156 24.65 -21.33 18.93
C ASP A 156 25.93 -20.55 19.31
N ALA A 157 26.07 -20.25 20.60
CA ALA A 157 27.01 -19.27 21.16
C ALA A 157 28.49 -19.68 21.19
N ASP A 158 28.90 -20.68 20.40
CA ASP A 158 30.26 -21.25 20.43
C ASP A 158 31.22 -20.70 19.34
N ALA A 159 30.80 -19.72 18.54
CA ALA A 159 31.68 -19.06 17.57
C ALA A 159 32.40 -17.85 18.19
N GLU A 160 33.70 -17.99 18.48
CA GLU A 160 34.54 -16.88 18.96
C GLU A 160 34.61 -15.74 17.92
N VAL A 161 34.24 -14.53 18.37
CA VAL A 161 34.27 -13.32 17.56
C VAL A 161 35.72 -12.95 17.21
N VAL A 162 36.13 -13.11 15.95
CA VAL A 162 37.41 -12.60 15.47
C VAL A 162 37.31 -11.10 15.30
N ASN A 163 37.93 -10.36 16.22
CA ASN A 163 38.00 -8.91 16.19
C ASN A 163 38.97 -8.44 15.08
N PRO A 164 38.55 -7.62 14.11
CA PRO A 164 39.45 -7.10 13.09
C PRO A 164 40.03 -5.75 13.53
N THR A 165 41.34 -5.72 13.76
CA THR A 165 42.18 -4.57 13.37
C THR A 165 42.52 -4.66 11.90
#